data_AF-A0A960SGP9-F1
#
_entry.id   AF-A0A960SGP9-F1
#
_cell.length_a   1.000
_cell.length_b   1.000
_cell.length_c   1.000
_cell.angle_alpha   90.00
_cell.angle_beta   90.00
_cell.angle_gamma   90.00
#
_symmetry.space_group_name_H-M   'P 1'
#
loop_
_entity.id
_entity.type
_entity.pdbx_description
1 polymer ?
#
loop_
_entity_poly.entity_id
_entity_poly.type
_entity_poly.pdbx_seq_one_letter_code
_entity_poly.pdbx_strand_id
1 'polypeptide(L)'
;MNNPPLETQFSRRAFLRGTGAMVALPFFESLAKPLAAANNVRPGAEPMRMVCIGLNYGMHPAGFFPETAGRDYKMPYLLRPLEGLRNDFSIFSHLDHPGIKGGHQAV
;
A
#
# COMPACT_ATOMS: atom_id res chain seq x y z
N MET A 1 36.71 -6.55 -62.99
CA MET A 1 35.65 -6.68 -61.97
C MET A 1 36.24 -6.18 -60.65
N ASN A 2 36.03 -4.91 -60.30
CA ASN A 2 36.52 -4.34 -59.04
C ASN A 2 35.30 -3.87 -58.24
N ASN A 3 34.88 -4.66 -57.24
CA ASN A 3 33.87 -4.22 -56.27
C ASN A 3 34.56 -3.30 -55.23
N PRO A 4 33.98 -2.13 -54.90
CA PRO A 4 34.47 -1.34 -53.78
C PRO A 4 34.13 -2.04 -52.45
N PRO A 5 34.96 -1.88 -51.41
CA PRO A 5 34.69 -2.46 -50.10
C PRO A 5 33.47 -1.79 -49.47
N LEU A 6 32.57 -2.60 -48.90
CA LEU A 6 31.41 -2.15 -48.13
C LEU A 6 31.86 -1.60 -46.77
N GLU A 7 32.34 -0.36 -46.75
CA GLU A 7 32.53 0.42 -45.51
C GLU A 7 31.16 0.75 -44.92
N THR A 8 30.65 -0.13 -44.05
CA THR A 8 29.51 0.20 -43.18
C THR A 8 30.01 1.18 -42.12
N GLN A 9 29.94 2.48 -42.41
CA GLN A 9 30.32 3.51 -41.47
C GLN A 9 29.42 3.47 -40.23
N PHE A 10 29.94 2.90 -39.15
CA PHE A 10 29.33 3.02 -37.83
C PHE A 10 29.22 4.50 -37.48
N SER A 11 28.00 5.03 -37.42
CA SER A 11 27.76 6.41 -37.02
C SER A 11 28.16 6.57 -35.55
N ARG A 12 29.32 7.18 -35.30
CA ARG A 12 29.78 7.55 -33.95
C ARG A 12 28.72 8.30 -33.16
N ARG A 13 27.95 9.14 -33.86
CA ARG A 13 26.81 9.87 -33.30
C ARG A 13 25.71 8.92 -32.82
N ALA A 14 25.36 7.90 -33.59
CA ALA A 14 24.37 6.90 -33.20
C ALA A 14 24.86 6.06 -32.01
N PHE A 15 26.14 5.66 -32.03
CA PHE A 15 26.77 4.94 -30.92
C PHE A 15 26.68 5.73 -29.62
N LEU A 16 27.18 6.97 -29.59
CA LEU A 16 27.17 7.82 -28.39
C LEU A 16 25.76 8.13 -27.87
N ARG A 17 24.77 8.28 -28.77
CA ARG A 17 23.36 8.43 -28.38
C ARG A 17 22.81 7.17 -27.69
N GLY A 18 23.16 5.99 -28.21
CA GLY A 18 22.76 4.71 -27.60
C GLY A 18 23.44 4.47 -26.25
N THR A 19 24.74 4.77 -26.13
CA THR A 19 25.47 4.59 -24.86
C THR A 19 24.92 5.48 -23.76
N GLY A 20 24.57 6.73 -24.07
CA GLY A 20 23.96 7.66 -23.11
C GLY A 20 22.62 7.15 -22.57
N ALA A 21 21.79 6.54 -23.42
CA ALA A 21 20.54 5.92 -22.99
C ALA A 21 20.79 4.73 -22.05
N MET A 22 21.77 3.86 -22.36
CA MET A 22 22.10 2.70 -21.52
C MET A 22 22.67 3.07 -20.15
N VAL A 23 23.43 4.17 -20.06
CA VAL A 23 23.94 4.67 -18.77
C VAL A 23 22.83 5.34 -17.96
N ALA A 24 21.91 6.06 -18.59
CA ALA A 24 20.83 6.77 -17.90
C ALA A 24 19.65 5.86 -17.50
N LEU A 25 19.36 4.81 -18.28
CA LEU A 25 18.18 3.94 -18.09
C LEU A 25 18.08 3.30 -16.69
N PRO A 26 19.17 2.83 -16.04
CA PRO A 26 19.11 2.32 -14.67
C PRO A 26 18.73 3.37 -13.63
N PHE A 27 18.98 4.66 -13.88
CA PHE A 27 18.65 5.75 -12.95
C PHE A 27 17.21 6.27 -13.10
N PHE A 28 16.45 5.74 -14.07
CA PHE A 28 15.04 6.05 -14.30
C PHE A 28 14.10 4.99 -13.69
N GLU A 29 14.42 4.47 -12.51
CA GLU A 29 13.58 3.48 -11.80
C GLU A 29 12.15 3.95 -11.56
N SER A 30 11.93 5.27 -11.46
CA SER A 30 10.59 5.87 -11.32
C SER A 30 9.70 5.70 -12.54
N LEU A 31 10.29 5.60 -13.75
CA LEU A 31 9.58 5.28 -15.00
C LEU A 31 9.40 3.76 -15.19
N ALA A 32 10.04 2.93 -14.37
CA ALA A 32 10.08 1.49 -14.51
C ALA A 32 8.84 0.74 -13.94
N LYS A 33 7.79 1.44 -13.47
CA LYS A 33 6.51 0.80 -13.11
C LYS A 33 5.44 1.08 -14.17
N PRO A 34 4.74 0.03 -14.69
CA PRO A 34 4.36 -1.20 -13.99
C PRO A 34 4.92 -2.52 -14.55
N LEU A 35 5.93 -2.55 -15.41
CA LEU A 35 6.39 -3.82 -16.00
C LEU A 35 6.97 -4.81 -14.96
N ALA A 36 7.72 -4.32 -13.96
CA ALA A 36 8.24 -5.15 -12.88
C ALA A 36 7.19 -5.51 -11.81
N ALA A 37 6.16 -4.68 -11.64
CA ALA A 37 5.03 -4.97 -10.76
C ALA A 37 4.10 -6.01 -11.40
N ALA A 38 3.88 -5.96 -12.71
CA ALA A 38 3.06 -6.91 -13.45
C ALA A 38 3.64 -8.34 -13.42
N ASN A 39 4.97 -8.49 -13.41
CA ASN A 39 5.62 -9.81 -13.42
C ASN A 39 5.73 -10.47 -12.03
N ASN A 40 5.56 -9.73 -10.94
CA ASN A 40 5.57 -10.25 -9.56
C ASN A 40 4.17 -10.34 -8.93
N VAL A 41 3.13 -9.93 -9.65
CA VAL A 41 1.75 -10.11 -9.22
C VAL A 41 1.34 -11.54 -9.57
N ARG A 42 1.14 -12.38 -8.54
CA ARG A 42 0.51 -13.69 -8.70
C ARG A 42 -0.80 -13.49 -9.49
N PRO A 43 -1.16 -14.38 -10.45
CA PRO A 43 -2.48 -14.35 -11.06
C PRO A 43 -3.56 -14.31 -9.96
N GLY A 44 -4.34 -13.23 -9.90
CA GLY A 44 -5.35 -13.00 -8.85
C GLY A 44 -4.92 -12.13 -7.66
N ALA A 45 -3.69 -11.60 -7.60
CA ALA A 45 -3.28 -10.64 -6.59
C ALA A 45 -3.74 -9.22 -6.96
N GLU A 46 -5.02 -8.95 -6.77
CA GLU A 46 -5.55 -7.59 -6.84
C GLU A 46 -4.87 -6.72 -5.74
N PRO A 47 -4.50 -5.46 -6.03
CA PRO A 47 -3.91 -4.58 -5.01
C PRO A 47 -4.84 -4.46 -3.80
N MET A 48 -4.33 -4.70 -2.58
CA MET A 48 -5.11 -4.46 -1.37
C MET A 48 -5.39 -2.95 -1.23
N ARG A 49 -6.68 -2.59 -1.18
CA ARG A 49 -7.13 -1.21 -0.97
C ARG A 49 -7.49 -1.03 0.50
N MET A 50 -6.92 -0.02 1.14
CA MET A 50 -7.16 0.31 2.55
C MET A 50 -8.02 1.56 2.66
N VAL A 51 -9.04 1.52 3.54
CA VAL A 51 -9.88 2.67 3.88
C VAL A 51 -9.78 2.90 5.39
N CYS A 52 -9.43 4.12 5.78
CA CYS A 52 -9.41 4.54 7.18
C CYS A 52 -10.58 5.50 7.43
N ILE A 53 -11.45 5.17 8.37
CA ILE A 53 -12.60 6.00 8.74
C ILE A 53 -12.37 6.55 10.15
N GLY A 54 -12.26 7.88 10.26
CA GLY A 54 -12.21 8.57 11.54
C GLY A 54 -13.61 8.86 12.08
N LEU A 55 -13.83 8.65 13.38
CA LEU A 55 -15.09 8.96 14.05
C LEU A 55 -15.00 10.32 14.73
N ASN A 56 -15.47 11.37 14.05
CA ASN A 56 -15.32 12.78 14.48
C ASN A 56 -15.84 13.08 15.89
N TYR A 57 -16.91 12.40 16.34
CA TYR A 57 -17.51 12.58 17.67
C TYR A 57 -17.28 11.38 18.61
N GLY A 58 -16.44 10.43 18.20
CA GLY A 58 -16.20 9.19 18.93
C GLY A 58 -17.44 8.29 19.02
N MET A 59 -17.40 7.37 19.98
CA MET A 59 -18.47 6.40 20.27
C MET A 59 -18.66 6.29 21.78
N HIS A 60 -19.81 5.78 22.23
CA HIS A 60 -20.03 5.47 23.63
C HIS A 60 -19.17 4.28 24.08
N PRO A 61 -18.09 4.48 24.86
CA PRO A 61 -17.07 3.44 25.06
C PRO A 61 -17.59 2.21 25.80
N ALA A 62 -18.46 2.40 26.80
CA ALA A 62 -19.02 1.33 27.62
C ALA A 62 -19.93 0.37 26.83
N GLY A 63 -20.43 0.79 25.65
CA GLY A 63 -21.21 -0.07 24.76
C GLY A 63 -20.43 -0.60 23.55
N PHE A 64 -19.21 -0.12 23.31
CA PHE A 64 -18.44 -0.38 22.10
C PHE A 64 -17.25 -1.33 22.33
N PHE A 65 -16.55 -1.23 23.45
CA PHE A 65 -15.37 -2.05 23.72
C PHE A 65 -15.71 -3.31 24.52
N PRO A 66 -15.11 -4.48 24.20
CA PRO A 66 -15.22 -5.67 25.03
C PRO A 66 -14.55 -5.51 26.40
N GLU A 67 -15.10 -6.18 27.42
CA GLU A 67 -14.52 -6.21 28.77
C GLU A 67 -13.31 -7.15 28.87
N THR A 68 -13.28 -8.19 28.04
CA THR A 68 -12.20 -9.18 28.01
C THR A 68 -11.55 -9.25 26.63
N ALA A 69 -10.26 -9.53 26.61
CA ALA A 69 -9.51 -9.81 25.38
C ALA A 69 -9.63 -11.29 24.97
N GLY A 70 -9.25 -11.58 23.72
CA GLY A 70 -9.27 -12.94 23.15
C GLY A 70 -10.32 -13.08 22.06
N ARG A 71 -10.37 -14.23 21.38
CA ARG A 71 -11.29 -14.47 20.25
C ARG A 71 -12.76 -14.56 20.70
N ASP A 72 -12.98 -15.08 21.90
CA ASP A 72 -14.30 -15.43 22.44
C ASP A 72 -14.86 -14.35 23.40
N TYR A 73 -14.46 -13.10 23.20
CA TYR A 73 -14.98 -11.98 23.99
C TYR A 73 -16.52 -11.87 23.83
N LYS A 74 -17.19 -11.45 24.90
CA LYS A 74 -18.63 -11.14 24.84
C LYS A 74 -18.86 -9.91 23.96
N MET A 75 -19.67 -10.06 22.90
CA MET A 75 -19.89 -8.95 21.96
C MET A 75 -20.53 -7.74 22.65
N PRO A 76 -19.95 -6.54 22.49
CA PRO A 76 -20.51 -5.30 23.02
C PRO A 76 -21.89 -4.99 22.44
N TYR A 77 -22.71 -4.27 23.21
CA TYR A 77 -24.08 -3.93 22.82
C TYR A 77 -24.18 -3.29 21.44
N LEU A 78 -23.30 -2.31 21.17
CA LEU A 78 -23.30 -1.53 19.94
C LEU A 78 -22.81 -2.31 18.72
N LEU A 79 -22.15 -3.45 18.94
CA LEU A 79 -21.57 -4.30 17.89
C LEU A 79 -22.35 -5.60 17.66
N ARG A 80 -23.43 -5.84 18.41
CA ARG A 80 -24.32 -7.00 18.21
C ARG A 80 -24.75 -7.22 16.75
N PRO A 81 -25.07 -6.18 15.95
CA PRO A 81 -25.42 -6.39 14.53
C PRO A 81 -24.29 -7.00 13.69
N LEU A 82 -23.04 -6.88 14.14
CA LEU A 82 -21.85 -7.42 13.46
C LEU A 82 -21.44 -8.81 13.98
N GLU A 83 -22.22 -9.45 14.85
CA GLU A 83 -21.88 -10.77 15.42
C GLU A 83 -21.55 -11.81 14.34
N GLY A 84 -22.31 -11.83 13.25
CA GLY A 84 -22.07 -12.74 12.12
C GLY A 84 -20.73 -12.54 11.40
N LEU A 85 -20.10 -11.37 11.58
CA LEU A 85 -18.81 -11.00 11.00
C LEU A 85 -17.68 -11.03 12.04
N ARG A 86 -17.89 -11.58 13.25
CA ARG A 86 -16.89 -11.65 14.33
C ARG A 86 -15.52 -12.14 13.85
N ASN A 87 -15.51 -13.05 12.87
CA ASN A 87 -14.27 -13.62 12.37
C ASN A 87 -13.50 -12.72 11.40
N ASP A 88 -14.13 -11.66 10.90
CA ASP A 88 -13.66 -10.79 9.82
C ASP A 88 -13.20 -9.41 10.32
N PHE A 89 -13.35 -9.12 11.62
CA PHE A 89 -12.84 -7.88 12.21
C PHE A 89 -12.17 -8.10 13.57
N SER A 90 -11.49 -7.07 14.06
CA SER A 90 -10.87 -7.03 15.38
C SER A 90 -11.17 -5.68 16.04
N ILE A 91 -11.41 -5.71 17.35
CA ILE A 91 -11.64 -4.51 18.15
C ILE A 91 -10.39 -4.26 18.99
N PHE A 92 -9.80 -3.08 18.86
CA PHE A 92 -8.67 -2.64 19.67
C PHE A 92 -9.16 -1.57 20.65
N SER A 93 -8.88 -1.76 21.94
CA SER A 93 -9.16 -0.79 23.01
C SER A 93 -7.85 -0.26 23.59
N HIS A 94 -7.92 0.81 24.40
CA HIS A 94 -6.75 1.41 25.06
C HIS A 94 -5.68 1.95 24.11
N LEU A 95 -6.10 2.48 22.95
CA LEU A 95 -5.21 3.18 22.01
C LEU A 95 -5.11 4.68 22.30
N ASP A 96 -5.78 5.15 23.35
CA ASP A 96 -5.75 6.51 23.88
C ASP A 96 -4.75 6.66 25.02
N HIS A 97 -4.35 7.91 25.33
CA HIS A 97 -3.42 8.20 26.42
C HIS A 97 -4.19 8.34 27.76
N PRO A 98 -4.00 7.43 28.74
CA PRO A 98 -4.75 7.48 29.98
C PRO A 98 -4.55 8.81 30.72
N GLY A 99 -5.65 9.43 31.15
CA GLY A 99 -5.62 10.67 31.94
C GLY A 99 -5.52 11.96 31.12
N ILE A 100 -5.31 11.88 29.80
CA ILE A 100 -5.41 13.05 28.92
C ILE A 100 -6.84 13.10 28.37
N LYS A 101 -7.65 13.98 28.96
CA LYS A 101 -9.03 14.24 28.53
C LYS A 101 -9.19 15.75 28.37
N GLY A 102 -9.37 16.24 27.15
CA GLY A 102 -9.71 17.65 26.93
C GLY A 102 -9.40 18.22 25.54
N GLY A 103 -10.45 18.60 24.81
CA GLY A 103 -10.39 19.49 23.65
C GLY A 103 -10.04 18.83 22.31
N HIS A 104 -10.16 19.63 21.24
CA HIS A 104 -9.92 19.25 19.83
C HIS A 104 -8.51 18.70 19.53
N GLN A 105 -7.62 18.64 20.53
CA GLN A 105 -6.21 18.22 20.42
C GLN A 105 -5.86 16.98 21.26
N ALA A 106 -6.83 16.42 22.00
CA ALA A 106 -6.66 15.18 22.75
C ALA A 106 -7.39 14.02 22.04
N VAL A 107 -7.12 13.87 20.74
CA VAL A 107 -7.48 12.71 19.93
C VAL A 107 -6.27 11.83 19.69
#